data_AF-A0AAV5J627-F1
#
_entry.id   AF-A0AAV5J627-F1
#
_cell.length_a   1.000
_cell.length_b   1.000
_cell.length_c   1.000
_cell.angle_alpha   90.00
_cell.angle_beta   90.00
_cell.angle_gamma   90.00
#
_symmetry.space_group_name_H-M   'P 1'
#
loop_
_entity.id
_entity.type
_entity.pdbx_description
1 polymer ?
#
loop_
_entity_poly.entity_id
_entity_poly.type
_entity_poly.pdbx_seq_one_letter_code
_entity_poly.pdbx_strand_id
1 'polypeptide(L)'
;MQIRVVRKLCASSLRYWIIEFLRRQPKEKKYRGLVLRFIKDQIAALLLVEVGLQTSASVSVGTRVGDELEVKVEEANPRDDFLSLEEVVT
;
A
#
# COMPACT_ATOMS: atom_id res chain seq x y z
N MET A 1 3.46 -28.87 8.70
CA MET A 1 2.49 -27.97 9.36
C MET A 1 3.12 -26.68 9.88
N GLN A 2 4.28 -26.73 10.56
CA GLN A 2 4.91 -25.54 11.15
C GLN A 2 5.41 -24.48 10.15
N ILE A 3 5.90 -24.87 8.96
CA ILE A 3 6.40 -23.92 7.95
C ILE A 3 5.33 -22.92 7.50
N ARG A 4 4.06 -23.35 7.38
CA ARG A 4 2.95 -22.45 7.01
C ARG A 4 2.68 -21.41 8.09
N VAL A 5 2.76 -21.82 9.36
CA VAL A 5 2.58 -20.92 10.52
C VAL A 5 3.71 -19.90 10.58
N VAL A 6 4.96 -20.36 10.47
CA VAL A 6 6.14 -19.48 10.45
C VAL A 6 6.04 -18.46 9.32
N ARG A 7 5.72 -18.89 8.09
CA ARG A 7 5.54 -17.98 6.96
C ARG A 7 4.45 -16.93 7.22
N LYS A 8 3.31 -17.35 7.79
CA LYS A 8 2.22 -16.43 8.12
C LYS A 8 2.64 -15.40 9.17
N LEU A 9 3.34 -15.82 10.22
CA LEU A 9 3.85 -14.94 11.27
C LEU A 9 4.92 -13.96 10.75
N CYS A 10 5.84 -14.45 9.91
CA CYS A 10 6.84 -13.59 9.27
C CYS A 10 6.18 -12.55 8.35
N ALA A 11 5.18 -12.96 7.55
CA ALA A 11 4.46 -12.05 6.66
C ALA A 11 3.68 -10.98 7.45
N SER A 12 2.97 -11.36 8.52
CA SER A 12 2.25 -10.40 9.36
C SER A 12 3.20 -9.46 10.12
N SER A 13 4.33 -9.98 10.61
CA SER A 13 5.33 -9.16 11.28
C SER A 13 6.00 -8.17 10.32
N LEU A 14 6.34 -8.61 9.11
CA LEU A 14 6.89 -7.74 8.08
C LEU A 14 5.91 -6.63 7.71
N ARG A 15 4.64 -6.99 7.46
CA ARG A 15 3.59 -6.03 7.12
C ARG A 15 3.39 -4.99 8.23
N TYR A 16 3.34 -5.43 9.49
CA TYR A 16 3.28 -4.53 10.65
C TYR A 16 4.40 -3.48 10.62
N TRP A 17 5.65 -3.93 10.44
CA TRP A 17 6.80 -3.03 10.46
C TRP A 17 6.87 -2.10 9.25
N ILE A 18 6.40 -2.54 8.07
CA ILE A 18 6.29 -1.65 6.91
C ILE A 18 5.25 -0.55 7.18
N ILE A 19 4.09 -0.89 7.73
CA ILE A 19 3.05 0.11 8.05
C ILE A 19 3.56 1.07 9.14
N GLU A 20 4.25 0.57 10.17
CA GLU A 20 4.89 1.41 11.20
C GLU A 20 5.96 2.34 10.62
N PHE A 21 6.77 1.84 9.67
CA PHE A 21 7.74 2.64 8.96
C PHE A 21 7.06 3.78 8.20
N LEU A 22 6.03 3.47 7.39
CA LEU A 22 5.26 4.44 6.59
C LEU A 22 4.60 5.49 7.47
N ARG A 23 4.02 5.09 8.61
CA ARG A 23 3.38 5.99 9.59
C ARG A 23 4.33 7.05 10.15
N ARG A 24 5.62 6.75 10.24
CA ARG A 24 6.66 7.66 10.78
C ARG A 24 7.23 8.61 9.73
N GLN A 25 6.83 8.47 8.47
CA GLN A 25 7.34 9.31 7.40
C GLN A 25 6.64 10.68 7.40
N PRO A 26 7.26 11.73 6.84
CA PRO A 26 6.58 13.00 6.62
C PRO A 26 5.29 12.79 5.81
N LYS A 27 4.20 13.46 6.19
CA LYS A 27 2.88 13.31 5.54
C LYS A 27 2.90 13.62 4.04
N GLU A 28 3.77 14.53 3.62
CA GLU A 28 3.92 14.95 2.23
C GLU A 28 4.83 14.03 1.41
N LYS A 29 5.45 13.02 2.05
CA LYS A 29 6.32 12.09 1.35
C LYS A 29 5.49 11.27 0.37
N LYS A 30 5.88 11.39 -0.90
CA LYS A 30 5.30 10.64 -2.01
C LYS A 30 6.03 9.33 -2.23
N TYR A 31 5.30 8.37 -2.77
CA TYR A 31 5.78 7.05 -3.14
C TYR A 31 5.27 6.72 -4.53
N ARG A 32 5.93 5.79 -5.21
CA ARG A 32 5.46 5.27 -6.48
C ARG A 32 4.56 4.07 -6.25
N GLY A 33 3.34 4.14 -6.77
CA GLY A 33 2.38 3.06 -6.81
C GLY A 33 2.24 2.52 -8.23
N LEU A 34 2.47 1.22 -8.42
CA LEU A 34 2.16 0.53 -9.68
C LEU A 34 0.78 -0.11 -9.59
N VAL A 35 -0.12 0.21 -10.51
CA VAL A 35 -1.49 -0.34 -10.54
C VAL A 35 -1.45 -1.81 -10.97
N LEU A 36 -1.85 -2.70 -10.06
CA LEU A 36 -1.84 -4.15 -10.30
C LEU A 36 -3.19 -4.66 -10.82
N ARG A 37 -4.29 -4.19 -10.22
CA ARG A 37 -5.67 -4.56 -10.58
C ARG A 37 -6.67 -3.65 -9.90
N PHE A 38 -7.87 -3.56 -10.46
CA PHE A 38 -9.00 -2.90 -9.79
C PHE A 38 -9.67 -3.84 -8.78
N ILE A 39 -10.09 -3.29 -7.65
CA ILE A 39 -10.83 -4.00 -6.61
C ILE A 39 -12.32 -3.68 -6.77
N LYS A 40 -12.67 -2.40 -6.67
CA LYS A 40 -14.03 -1.89 -6.81
C LYS A 40 -14.00 -0.39 -7.08
N ASP A 41 -14.86 0.10 -7.97
CA ASP A 41 -14.98 1.52 -8.28
C ASP A 41 -13.61 2.14 -8.65
N GLN A 42 -13.22 3.21 -7.97
CA GLN A 42 -11.93 3.89 -8.09
C GLN A 42 -10.87 3.34 -7.12
N ILE A 43 -11.09 2.19 -6.49
CA ILE A 43 -10.12 1.56 -5.59
C ILE A 43 -9.32 0.51 -6.36
N ALA A 44 -8.02 0.73 -6.47
CA ALA A 44 -7.08 -0.19 -7.10
C ALA A 44 -6.13 -0.80 -6.09
N ALA A 45 -5.73 -2.05 -6.33
CA ALA A 45 -4.58 -2.65 -5.67
C ALA A 45 -3.31 -2.12 -6.33
N LEU A 46 -2.41 -1.57 -5.52
CA LEU A 46 -1.13 -1.01 -5.93
C LEU A 46 0.03 -1.81 -5.32
N LEU A 47 1.15 -1.87 -6.03
CA LEU A 47 2.46 -2.16 -5.44
C LEU A 47 3.13 -0.83 -5.10
N LEU A 48 3.38 -0.60 -3.81
CA LEU A 48 4.20 0.50 -3.33
C LEU A 48 5.68 0.14 -3.55
N VAL A 49 6.27 0.71 -4.59
CA VAL A 49 7.53 0.23 -5.19
C VAL A 49 8.70 0.30 -4.20
N GLU A 50 8.81 1.38 -3.44
CA GLU A 50 9.93 1.63 -2.51
C GLU A 50 10.04 0.59 -1.39
N VAL A 51 8.92 0.00 -0.97
CA VAL A 51 8.86 -0.91 0.18
C VAL A 51 8.38 -2.32 -0.17
N GLY A 52 8.07 -2.57 -1.45
CA GLY A 52 7.59 -3.86 -1.93
C GLY A 52 6.26 -4.29 -1.30
N LEU A 53 5.41 -3.35 -0.92
CA LEU A 53 4.14 -3.63 -0.23
C LEU A 53 2.96 -3.55 -1.20
N GLN A 54 2.13 -4.59 -1.25
CA GLN A 54 0.83 -4.49 -1.90
C GLN A 54 -0.20 -3.88 -0.95
N THR A 55 -0.92 -2.88 -1.44
CA THR A 55 -1.97 -2.18 -0.69
C THR A 55 -3.03 -1.65 -1.65
N SER A 56 -4.06 -0.96 -1.15
CA SER A 56 -5.07 -0.31 -1.98
C SER A 56 -4.99 1.21 -1.87
N ALA A 57 -5.35 1.88 -2.95
CA ALA A 57 -5.53 3.33 -2.98
C ALA A 57 -6.75 3.70 -3.81
N SER A 58 -7.32 4.86 -3.49
CA SER A 58 -8.23 5.55 -4.40
C SER A 58 -7.42 6.16 -5.55
N VAL A 59 -7.80 5.88 -6.79
CA VAL A 59 -7.14 6.33 -8.02
C VAL A 59 -8.11 7.07 -8.92
N SER A 60 -7.57 7.94 -9.76
CA SER A 60 -8.31 8.79 -10.68
C SER A 60 -9.07 7.99 -11.73
N VAL A 61 -10.13 8.60 -12.27
CA VAL A 61 -10.88 8.04 -13.38
C VAL A 61 -10.00 8.00 -14.63
N GLY A 62 -9.95 6.84 -15.29
CA GLY A 62 -9.17 6.64 -16.51
C GLY A 62 -7.82 5.97 -16.31
N THR A 63 -7.37 5.82 -15.06
CA THR A 63 -6.19 5.01 -14.69
C THR A 63 -6.37 3.56 -15.15
N ARG A 64 -5.26 2.92 -15.56
CA ARG A 64 -5.22 1.56 -16.10
C ARG A 64 -4.26 0.68 -15.30
N VAL A 65 -4.42 -0.63 -15.45
CA VAL A 65 -3.45 -1.60 -14.94
C VAL A 65 -2.11 -1.40 -15.64
N GLY A 66 -1.03 -1.36 -14.86
CA GLY A 66 0.31 -1.09 -15.35
C GLY A 66 0.72 0.38 -15.27
N ASP A 67 -0.20 1.30 -14.99
CA ASP A 67 0.14 2.71 -14.77
C ASP A 67 0.93 2.88 -13.47
N GLU A 68 1.91 3.78 -13.49
CA GLU A 68 2.60 4.27 -12.30
C GLU A 68 2.02 5.61 -11.89
N LEU A 69 1.75 5.78 -10.59
CA LEU A 69 1.18 6.99 -10.02
C LEU A 69 1.89 7.37 -8.71
N GLU A 70 1.90 8.67 -8.40
CA GLU A 70 2.38 9.15 -7.11
C GLU A 70 1.28 9.00 -6.06
N VAL A 71 1.60 8.38 -4.93
CA VAL A 71 0.69 8.25 -3.79
C VAL A 71 1.32 8.82 -2.53
N LYS A 72 0.48 9.26 -1.60
CA LYS A 72 0.86 9.59 -0.23
C LYS A 72 0.05 8.76 0.78
N VAL A 73 0.63 8.62 1.97
CA VAL A 73 -0.03 7.95 3.09
C VAL A 73 -1.07 8.89 3.68
N GLU A 74 -2.33 8.48 3.62
CA GLU A 74 -3.44 9.21 4.25
C GLU A 74 -3.58 8.74 5.71
N GLU A 75 -3.72 7.44 5.91
CA GLU A 75 -3.81 6.82 7.24
C GLU A 75 -2.99 5.53 7.31
N ALA A 76 -2.30 5.32 8.43
CA ALA A 76 -1.52 4.11 8.69
C ALA A 76 -1.67 3.69 10.15
N ASN A 77 -2.26 2.51 10.37
CA ASN A 77 -2.43 1.90 11.69
C ASN A 77 -1.92 0.45 11.67
N PRO A 78 -0.68 0.21 12.14
CA PRO A 78 -0.08 -1.12 12.07
C PRO A 78 -0.71 -2.12 13.03
N ARG A 79 -1.35 -1.66 14.13
CA ARG A 79 -2.02 -2.57 15.08
C ARG A 79 -3.30 -3.17 14.49
N ASP A 80 -3.98 -2.41 13.65
CA ASP A 80 -5.22 -2.83 12.98
C ASP A 80 -4.96 -3.38 11.56
N ASP A 81 -3.68 -3.53 11.18
CA ASP A 81 -3.24 -3.92 9.83
C ASP A 81 -3.79 -3.02 8.70
N PHE A 82 -4.02 -1.76 9.02
CA PHE A 82 -4.70 -0.79 8.16
C PHE A 82 -3.72 0.21 7.54
N LEU A 83 -3.87 0.44 6.24
CA LEU A 83 -3.13 1.42 5.45
C LEU A 83 -4.04 1.92 4.34
N SER A 84 -4.30 3.23 4.30
CA SER A 84 -4.92 3.91 3.17
C SER A 84 -3.91 4.82 2.48
N LEU A 85 -3.95 4.80 1.15
CA LEU A 85 -3.17 5.68 0.30
C LEU A 85 -4.12 6.48 -0.58
N GLU A 86 -3.72 7.70 -0.90
CA GLU A 86 -4.40 8.55 -1.87
C GLU A 86 -3.43 8.92 -2.99
N GLU A 87 -3.93 8.94 -4.22
CA GLU A 87 -3.22 9.48 -5.36
C GLU A 87 -2.98 10.98 -5.20
N VAL A 88 -1.77 11.43 -5.53
CA VAL A 88 -1.44 12.85 -5.60
C VAL A 88 -1.82 13.36 -6.99
N VAL A 89 -3.01 13.94 -7.10
CA VAL A 89 -3.47 14.59 -8.34
C VAL A 89 -2.75 15.95 -8.48
N THR A 90 -2.18 16.20 -9.67
CA THR A 90 -1.55 17.49 -10.03
C THR A 90 -2.57 18.41 -10.68
#